data_AF-A0A350RIS5-F1
#
_entry.id   AF-A0A350RIS5-F1
#
_cell.length_a   1.000
_cell.length_b   1.000
_cell.length_c   1.000
_cell.angle_alpha   90.00
_cell.angle_beta   90.00
_cell.angle_gamma   90.00
#
_symmetry.space_group_name_H-M   'P 1'
#
loop_
_entity.id
_entity.type
_entity.pdbx_description
1 polymer ?
#
loop_
_entity_poly.entity_id
_entity_poly.type
_entity_poly.pdbx_seq_one_letter_code
_entity_poly.pdbx_strand_id
1 'polypeptide(L)'
;MVQHAEGAYGIDPDAVANAEFAHVFRGYSTEEVRSFLEDVGSELHRLKRELAAARSVQEVVDTSTEAVDREQDRPTTSIGPGTVIDLQSHRLTIEREENLDEFDSEIFGDDYQEDHLLEEGQRGSLEEPEERRVVPFPSAAPPQRRAVIDELFARLGPPQLDDVEWAKEVLIRTGEVPIVPQSPYESLHGEAETIGDHHDRLRSTITELSRVAVGQLKRNVATRLESLLPELRNTSSNNYEMARLIPKAMDDELVEGLTPFVAAAAKFGACGIKINVDGIPSKVSRTIGDWLRDRLQAHLDDDVAIEVRLRAVYREWKRSAVDLIATDAIAEAFALGLYATIPQNGQIKWETPADGCCGDACYANGLAPKRGKGQEFPSGHLLPPVGPGCRSLVVPAGQ
;
A
#
# COMPACT_ATOMS: atom_id res chain seq x y z
N MET A 1 25.00 32.19 -12.64
CA MET A 1 24.99 31.74 -11.23
C MET A 1 24.31 32.71 -10.25
N VAL A 2 23.66 33.81 -10.69
CA VAL A 2 23.07 34.83 -9.78
C VAL A 2 21.52 34.78 -9.70
N GLN A 3 20.85 34.03 -10.59
CA GLN A 3 19.38 34.03 -10.67
C GLN A 3 18.65 33.10 -9.67
N HIS A 4 19.35 32.33 -8.84
CA HIS A 4 18.69 31.53 -7.79
C HIS A 4 18.62 32.23 -6.42
N ALA A 5 19.18 33.43 -6.27
CA ALA A 5 19.17 34.19 -5.01
C ALA A 5 18.07 35.27 -4.93
N GLU A 6 17.32 35.51 -6.00
CA GLU A 6 16.25 36.53 -6.01
C GLU A 6 15.06 36.13 -5.12
N GLY A 7 14.77 34.83 -4.98
CA GLY A 7 13.70 34.34 -4.11
C GLY A 7 14.02 34.41 -2.61
N ALA A 8 15.29 34.44 -2.22
CA ALA A 8 15.72 34.43 -0.81
C ALA A 8 15.67 35.82 -0.16
N TYR A 9 15.63 36.90 -0.95
CA TYR A 9 15.60 38.28 -0.43
C TYR A 9 14.25 38.68 0.18
N GLY A 10 13.15 38.06 -0.29
CA GLY A 10 11.79 38.36 0.17
C GLY A 10 11.34 37.58 1.41
N ILE A 11 12.16 36.64 1.89
CA ILE A 11 11.81 35.79 3.03
C ILE A 11 12.16 36.51 4.33
N ASP A 12 11.17 36.65 5.20
CA ASP A 12 11.34 37.20 6.54
C ASP A 12 11.90 36.10 7.49
N PRO A 13 13.09 36.27 8.09
CA PRO A 13 13.71 35.26 8.96
C PRO A 13 12.83 34.87 10.14
N ASP A 14 12.08 35.85 10.69
CA ASP A 14 11.20 35.60 11.83
C ASP A 14 9.95 34.82 11.40
N ALA A 15 9.48 34.99 10.16
CA ALA A 15 8.40 34.18 9.61
C ALA A 15 8.82 32.72 9.36
N VAL A 16 10.09 32.47 9.04
CA VAL A 16 10.63 31.10 8.87
C VAL A 16 10.73 30.38 10.22
N ALA A 17 11.26 31.06 11.24
CA ALA A 17 11.41 30.49 12.58
C ALA A 17 10.04 30.18 13.22
N ASN A 18 9.02 30.99 12.94
CA ASN A 18 7.68 30.85 13.52
C ASN A 18 6.67 30.19 12.56
N ALA A 19 7.13 29.52 11.50
CA ALA A 19 6.22 28.90 10.54
C ALA A 19 5.41 27.76 11.18
N GLU A 20 4.08 27.79 11.00
CA GLU A 20 3.17 26.75 11.46
C GLU A 20 2.79 25.80 10.31
N PHE A 21 2.72 24.50 10.61
CA PHE A 21 2.39 23.45 9.65
C PHE A 21 1.26 22.57 10.17
N ALA A 22 0.45 22.03 9.26
CA ALA A 22 -0.54 21.03 9.61
C ALA A 22 0.14 19.76 10.11
N HIS A 23 -0.25 19.28 11.30
CA HIS A 23 0.32 18.08 11.89
C HIS A 23 -0.30 16.82 11.27
N VAL A 24 0.54 15.93 10.75
CA VAL A 24 0.15 14.63 10.18
C VAL A 24 0.82 13.50 10.94
N PHE A 25 0.18 12.34 11.04
CA PHE A 25 0.70 11.20 11.79
C PHE A 25 2.01 10.62 11.23
N ARG A 26 2.24 10.85 9.93
CA ARG A 26 3.49 10.56 9.24
C ARG A 26 4.12 11.87 8.77
N GLY A 27 5.17 12.29 9.47
CA GLY A 27 5.94 13.48 9.14
C GLY A 27 7.24 13.52 9.93
N TYR A 28 8.01 14.58 9.70
CA TYR A 28 9.21 14.87 10.47
C TYR A 28 8.87 15.17 11.94
N SER A 29 9.82 14.92 12.85
CA SER A 29 9.66 15.25 14.26
C SER A 29 9.43 16.76 14.42
N THR A 30 8.36 17.15 15.11
CA THR A 30 8.02 18.56 15.30
C THR A 30 9.12 19.34 16.02
N GLU A 31 9.82 18.68 16.94
CA GLU A 31 10.91 19.30 17.70
C GLU A 31 12.16 19.50 16.84
N GLU A 32 12.52 18.50 16.02
CA GLU A 32 13.66 18.60 15.10
C GLU A 32 13.39 19.65 14.02
N VAL A 33 12.17 19.71 13.48
CA VAL A 33 11.78 20.73 12.51
C VAL A 33 11.82 22.12 13.12
N ARG A 34 11.33 22.30 14.36
CA ARG A 34 11.39 23.60 15.05
C ARG A 34 12.83 24.06 15.28
N SER A 35 13.66 23.19 15.85
CA SER A 35 15.08 23.48 16.06
C SER A 35 15.78 23.84 14.74
N PHE A 36 15.50 23.10 13.68
CA PHE A 36 16.07 23.38 12.35
C PHE A 36 15.61 24.73 11.78
N LEU A 37 14.33 25.09 11.93
CA LEU A 37 13.82 26.38 11.45
C LEU A 37 14.34 27.56 12.26
N GLU A 38 14.58 27.40 13.57
CA GLU A 38 15.24 28.40 14.41
C GLU A 38 16.71 28.64 13.98
N ASP A 39 17.43 27.56 13.66
CA ASP A 39 18.80 27.64 13.13
C ASP A 39 18.82 28.33 11.76
N VAL A 40 17.91 27.96 10.85
CA VAL A 40 17.78 28.59 9.54
C VAL A 40 17.42 30.07 9.66
N GLY A 41 16.50 30.44 10.55
CA GLY A 41 16.15 31.84 10.83
C GLY A 41 17.36 32.64 11.33
N SER A 42 18.16 32.05 12.23
CA SER A 42 19.39 32.65 12.77
C SER A 42 20.45 32.89 11.69
N GLU A 43 20.65 31.92 10.79
CA GLU A 43 21.57 32.06 9.66
C GLU A 43 21.09 33.10 8.64
N LEU A 44 19.79 33.16 8.36
CA LEU A 44 19.23 34.23 7.51
C LEU A 44 19.43 35.62 8.12
N HIS A 45 19.27 35.75 9.44
CA HIS A 45 19.59 36.99 10.16
C HIS A 45 21.07 37.36 10.05
N ARG A 46 21.97 36.38 10.19
CA ARG A 46 23.42 36.59 10.03
C ARG A 46 23.75 37.10 8.63
N LEU A 47 23.26 36.42 7.59
CA LEU A 47 23.49 36.78 6.20
C LEU A 47 22.90 38.16 5.86
N LYS A 48 21.70 38.51 6.36
CA LYS A 48 21.14 39.85 6.16
C LYS A 48 21.98 40.95 6.80
N ARG A 49 22.54 40.71 7.99
CA ARG A 49 23.46 41.65 8.65
C ARG A 49 24.76 41.82 7.88
N GLU A 50 25.39 40.73 7.45
CA GLU A 50 26.62 40.76 6.64
C GLU A 50 26.39 41.52 5.32
N LEU A 51 25.24 41.30 4.68
CA LEU A 51 24.88 41.98 3.45
C LEU A 51 24.65 43.48 3.66
N ALA A 52 23.92 43.86 4.72
CA ALA A 52 23.73 45.26 5.07
C ALA A 52 25.07 45.96 5.34
N ALA A 53 25.99 45.29 6.03
CA ALA A 53 27.35 45.80 6.26
C ALA A 53 28.12 45.96 4.95
N ALA A 54 28.09 44.95 4.06
CA ALA A 54 28.76 45.02 2.76
C ALA A 54 28.21 46.14 1.86
N ARG A 55 26.88 46.36 1.86
CA ARG A 55 26.24 47.47 1.13
C ARG A 55 26.66 48.83 1.68
N SER A 56 26.72 48.97 3.01
CA SER A 56 27.19 50.21 3.64
C SER A 56 28.64 50.52 3.29
N VAL A 57 29.51 49.51 3.20
CA VAL A 57 30.91 49.67 2.75
C VAL A 57 30.97 50.09 1.28
N GLN A 58 30.16 49.49 0.41
CA GLN A 58 30.10 49.84 -1.01
C GLN A 58 29.63 51.29 -1.22
N GLU A 59 28.62 51.74 -0.48
CA GLU A 59 28.10 53.12 -0.57
C GLU A 59 29.16 54.16 -0.14
N VAL A 60 30.02 53.82 0.83
CA VAL A 60 31.16 54.65 1.24
C VAL A 60 32.28 54.66 0.19
N VAL A 61 32.51 53.54 -0.49
CA VAL A 61 33.50 53.44 -1.58
C VAL A 61 33.03 54.18 -2.83
N ASP A 62 31.75 54.08 -3.19
CA ASP A 62 31.17 54.76 -4.35
C ASP A 62 31.17 56.28 -4.16
N THR A 63 30.81 56.77 -2.95
CA THR A 63 30.92 58.20 -2.60
C THR A 63 32.35 58.72 -2.54
N SER A 64 33.32 57.84 -2.21
CA SER A 64 34.75 58.18 -2.26
C SER A 64 35.30 58.17 -3.70
N THR A 65 34.72 57.37 -4.59
CA THR A 65 35.14 57.26 -6.00
C THR A 65 34.57 58.42 -6.83
N GLU A 66 33.34 58.87 -6.56
CA GLU A 66 32.78 60.11 -7.15
C GLU A 66 33.56 61.37 -6.75
N ALA A 67 34.27 61.36 -5.61
CA ALA A 67 35.17 62.44 -5.21
C ALA A 67 36.51 62.45 -5.99
N VAL A 68 36.92 61.29 -6.52
CA VAL A 68 38.17 61.14 -7.32
C VAL A 68 37.92 61.37 -8.81
N ASP A 69 36.69 61.11 -9.30
CA ASP A 69 36.31 61.28 -10.72
C ASP A 69 36.12 62.75 -11.17
N ARG A 70 36.31 63.72 -10.26
CA ARG A 70 36.31 65.16 -10.61
C ARG A 70 37.65 65.71 -11.09
N GLU A 71 38.74 64.94 -11.04
CA GLU A 71 40.08 65.50 -11.23
C GLU A 71 40.92 64.94 -12.39
N GLN A 72 40.45 63.98 -13.19
CA GLN A 72 41.21 63.47 -14.34
C GLN A 72 40.39 63.34 -15.63
N ASP A 73 40.42 64.41 -16.41
CA ASP A 73 40.00 64.47 -17.81
C ASP A 73 41.12 63.90 -18.72
N ARG A 74 40.71 62.95 -19.61
CA ARG A 74 41.22 62.67 -20.97
C ARG A 74 42.39 61.65 -21.23
N PRO A 75 42.46 61.04 -22.45
CA PRO A 75 41.83 59.76 -22.79
C PRO A 75 42.82 58.74 -23.42
N THR A 76 42.44 57.47 -23.65
CA THR A 76 42.90 56.64 -24.79
C THR A 76 42.22 55.27 -24.88
N THR A 77 41.62 54.99 -26.06
CA THR A 77 41.53 53.70 -26.81
C THR A 77 41.05 52.40 -26.09
N SER A 78 40.28 51.48 -26.66
CA SER A 78 39.77 51.20 -28.03
C SER A 78 39.02 49.85 -27.98
N ILE A 79 38.15 49.62 -28.96
CA ILE A 79 37.51 48.36 -29.42
C ILE A 79 36.06 48.14 -28.96
N GLY A 80 35.16 48.21 -29.95
CA GLY A 80 33.72 47.97 -29.84
C GLY A 80 33.29 46.57 -30.33
N PRO A 81 32.16 46.45 -31.04
CA PRO A 81 31.01 45.69 -30.55
C PRO A 81 30.56 44.52 -31.46
N GLY A 82 29.80 43.59 -30.89
CA GLY A 82 28.98 42.60 -31.60
C GLY A 82 28.94 41.25 -30.87
N THR A 83 27.93 40.39 -30.96
CA THR A 83 26.63 40.33 -31.64
C THR A 83 26.03 38.98 -31.19
N VAL A 84 24.72 38.91 -30.86
CA VAL A 84 23.83 37.71 -30.97
C VAL A 84 24.13 36.55 -30.00
N ILE A 85 23.34 36.31 -28.95
CA ILE A 85 21.99 35.69 -28.89
C ILE A 85 21.88 34.35 -29.65
N ASP A 86 21.74 33.29 -28.86
CA ASP A 86 21.04 32.03 -29.14
C ASP A 86 21.70 31.06 -30.14
N LEU A 87 22.10 29.90 -29.63
CA LEU A 87 21.41 28.66 -29.98
C LEU A 87 21.80 27.57 -28.98
N GLN A 88 20.75 27.00 -28.42
CA GLN A 88 20.74 25.90 -27.47
C GLN A 88 21.40 24.61 -28.00
N SER A 89 21.75 23.77 -27.02
CA SER A 89 21.52 22.33 -27.03
C SER A 89 22.06 21.52 -28.21
N HIS A 90 23.29 21.02 -28.08
CA HIS A 90 23.59 19.64 -28.48
C HIS A 90 24.94 19.18 -27.92
N ARG A 91 24.94 18.51 -26.75
CA ARG A 91 25.72 17.29 -26.50
C ARG A 91 25.61 16.88 -25.05
N LEU A 92 24.59 16.07 -24.82
CA LEU A 92 24.71 14.91 -23.99
C LEU A 92 26.04 14.19 -24.21
N THR A 93 26.54 13.71 -23.08
CA THR A 93 27.41 12.55 -22.85
C THR A 93 28.92 12.71 -22.93
N ILE A 94 29.50 11.96 -22.00
CA ILE A 94 30.87 11.50 -21.83
C ILE A 94 31.60 12.23 -20.69
N GLU A 95 32.10 11.41 -19.77
CA GLU A 95 33.14 11.66 -18.77
C GLU A 95 32.69 12.12 -17.38
N ARG A 96 32.21 11.15 -16.58
CA ARG A 96 32.83 10.94 -15.27
C ARG A 96 32.72 9.48 -14.83
N GLU A 97 33.52 8.66 -15.50
CA GLU A 97 34.15 7.54 -14.81
C GLU A 97 35.28 8.06 -13.91
N GLU A 98 35.63 7.18 -12.98
CA GLU A 98 36.84 7.13 -12.15
C GLU A 98 36.72 7.71 -10.72
N ASN A 99 36.33 6.78 -9.82
CA ASN A 99 37.17 6.23 -8.74
C ASN A 99 37.34 7.09 -7.47
N LEU A 100 37.17 6.61 -6.22
CA LEU A 100 37.16 5.25 -5.61
C LEU A 100 36.48 5.30 -4.20
N ASP A 101 35.96 4.12 -3.80
CA ASP A 101 35.90 3.45 -2.48
C ASP A 101 35.19 4.11 -1.26
N GLU A 102 34.51 3.41 -0.35
CA GLU A 102 34.77 2.08 0.22
C GLU A 102 33.55 1.55 1.06
N PHE A 103 33.53 0.22 1.29
CA PHE A 103 32.77 -0.58 2.29
C PHE A 103 31.44 -1.29 1.93
N ASP A 104 31.64 -2.46 1.34
CA ASP A 104 31.22 -3.82 1.75
C ASP A 104 29.74 -4.27 1.76
N SER A 105 29.50 -5.24 0.88
CA SER A 105 28.44 -6.25 0.95
C SER A 105 29.08 -7.59 0.63
N GLU A 106 28.97 -8.56 1.54
CA GLU A 106 29.36 -9.95 1.29
C GLU A 106 28.18 -10.82 0.81
N ILE A 107 28.26 -11.18 -0.48
CA ILE A 107 28.23 -12.50 -1.14
C ILE A 107 26.97 -13.43 -1.15
N PHE A 108 26.72 -13.90 -2.39
CA PHE A 108 26.34 -15.25 -2.91
C PHE A 108 24.97 -15.28 -3.66
N GLY A 109 24.87 -15.73 -4.91
CA GLY A 109 25.81 -16.49 -5.73
C GLY A 109 25.41 -16.67 -7.20
N ASP A 110 26.32 -17.36 -7.89
CA ASP A 110 26.38 -17.82 -9.29
C ASP A 110 25.10 -18.52 -9.78
N ASP A 111 24.56 -18.15 -10.95
CA ASP A 111 24.92 -18.52 -12.34
C ASP A 111 24.19 -19.78 -12.81
N TYR A 112 23.28 -19.62 -13.79
CA TYR A 112 23.04 -20.58 -14.88
C TYR A 112 22.38 -19.88 -16.06
N GLN A 113 23.01 -20.08 -17.22
CA GLN A 113 22.73 -19.48 -18.51
C GLN A 113 21.64 -20.25 -19.28
N GLU A 114 20.77 -19.49 -19.93
CA GLU A 114 19.72 -19.95 -20.85
C GLU A 114 20.30 -20.46 -22.18
N ASP A 115 19.60 -21.43 -22.78
CA ASP A 115 19.67 -21.73 -24.21
C ASP A 115 18.25 -21.75 -24.79
N HIS A 116 18.04 -20.91 -25.81
CA HIS A 116 16.82 -20.75 -26.59
C HIS A 116 16.63 -21.88 -27.60
N LEU A 117 15.40 -22.38 -27.81
CA LEU A 117 14.91 -22.77 -29.13
C LEU A 117 13.38 -22.58 -29.27
N LEU A 118 13.01 -22.02 -30.44
CA LEU A 118 11.66 -21.80 -30.98
C LEU A 118 11.13 -23.08 -31.65
N GLU A 119 9.81 -23.34 -31.61
CA GLU A 119 9.00 -23.78 -32.76
C GLU A 119 7.50 -24.04 -32.48
N GLU A 120 6.68 -23.71 -33.50
CA GLU A 120 5.33 -24.22 -33.87
C GLU A 120 4.15 -24.00 -32.88
N GLY A 121 2.90 -23.66 -33.26
CA GLY A 121 2.17 -23.82 -34.50
C GLY A 121 0.79 -24.44 -34.18
N GLN A 122 -0.29 -23.83 -34.71
CA GLN A 122 -1.65 -24.39 -34.93
C GLN A 122 -2.84 -24.07 -34.01
N ARG A 123 -3.95 -23.88 -34.75
CA ARG A 123 -5.31 -23.42 -34.44
C ARG A 123 -6.23 -24.54 -33.92
N GLY A 124 -7.31 -24.11 -33.26
CA GLY A 124 -8.60 -24.81 -33.10
C GLY A 124 -8.96 -24.96 -31.61
N SER A 125 -10.18 -24.75 -31.11
CA SER A 125 -11.51 -24.52 -31.70
C SER A 125 -12.40 -23.92 -30.63
N LEU A 126 -13.43 -23.16 -31.02
CA LEU A 126 -14.45 -22.56 -30.17
C LEU A 126 -15.43 -23.62 -29.62
N GLU A 127 -15.69 -23.61 -28.32
CA GLU A 127 -16.96 -24.10 -27.73
C GLU A 127 -17.44 -23.10 -26.65
N GLU A 128 -18.71 -22.73 -26.75
CA GLU A 128 -19.41 -21.72 -25.94
C GLU A 128 -19.72 -22.21 -24.50
N PRO A 129 -19.85 -21.31 -23.51
CA PRO A 129 -20.01 -21.70 -22.11
C PRO A 129 -21.49 -21.89 -21.70
N GLU A 130 -21.81 -23.04 -21.12
CA GLU A 130 -23.07 -23.25 -20.40
C GLU A 130 -23.15 -22.39 -19.11
N GLU A 131 -24.32 -21.83 -18.89
CA GLU A 131 -24.69 -20.93 -17.79
C GLU A 131 -24.40 -21.56 -16.40
N ARG A 132 -23.50 -20.90 -15.66
CA ARG A 132 -23.10 -21.29 -14.30
C ARG A 132 -24.24 -21.08 -13.30
N ARG A 133 -24.82 -22.19 -12.84
CA ARG A 133 -25.78 -22.27 -11.72
C ARG A 133 -25.12 -21.89 -10.39
N VAL A 134 -25.48 -20.73 -9.86
CA VAL A 134 -25.07 -20.24 -8.51
C VAL A 134 -25.88 -20.96 -7.42
N VAL A 135 -25.21 -21.47 -6.39
CA VAL A 135 -25.87 -22.12 -5.23
C VAL A 135 -25.93 -21.12 -4.06
N PRO A 136 -27.12 -20.81 -3.51
CA PRO A 136 -27.24 -19.81 -2.44
C PRO A 136 -27.01 -20.42 -1.05
N PHE A 137 -26.42 -19.63 -0.15
CA PHE A 137 -26.38 -19.87 1.30
C PHE A 137 -27.15 -18.74 2.01
N PRO A 138 -27.81 -18.97 3.16
CA PRO A 138 -28.64 -17.96 3.80
C PRO A 138 -27.75 -16.91 4.49
N SER A 139 -27.90 -15.65 4.09
CA SER A 139 -27.19 -14.49 4.67
C SER A 139 -28.15 -13.59 5.45
N ALA A 140 -27.64 -12.96 6.52
CA ALA A 140 -28.32 -11.89 7.22
C ALA A 140 -28.31 -10.60 6.37
N ALA A 141 -29.36 -9.81 6.48
CA ALA A 141 -29.65 -8.71 5.57
C ALA A 141 -28.47 -7.71 5.42
N PRO A 142 -28.12 -7.30 4.19
CA PRO A 142 -27.05 -6.36 3.93
C PRO A 142 -27.39 -4.93 4.41
N PRO A 143 -26.38 -4.07 4.65
CA PRO A 143 -26.62 -2.67 5.01
C PRO A 143 -27.37 -1.93 3.89
N GLN A 144 -28.31 -1.05 4.26
CA GLN A 144 -29.28 -0.40 3.36
C GLN A 144 -28.69 0.25 2.10
N ARG A 145 -27.44 0.73 2.11
CA ARG A 145 -26.80 1.28 0.89
C ARG A 145 -26.45 0.22 -0.15
N ARG A 146 -26.03 -0.99 0.25
CA ARG A 146 -25.81 -2.11 -0.67
C ARG A 146 -27.13 -2.59 -1.28
N ALA A 147 -28.20 -2.64 -0.49
CA ALA A 147 -29.52 -3.01 -0.98
C ALA A 147 -30.04 -2.09 -2.10
N VAL A 148 -29.80 -0.77 -2.03
CA VAL A 148 -30.20 0.18 -3.09
C VAL A 148 -29.38 -0.01 -4.37
N ILE A 149 -28.08 -0.28 -4.25
CA ILE A 149 -27.19 -0.54 -5.38
C ILE A 149 -27.53 -1.88 -6.04
N ASP A 150 -27.75 -2.92 -5.22
CA ASP A 150 -28.14 -4.25 -5.68
C ASP A 150 -29.54 -4.25 -6.29
N GLU A 151 -30.48 -3.42 -5.81
CA GLU A 151 -31.79 -3.22 -6.44
C GLU A 151 -31.68 -2.51 -7.79
N LEU A 152 -30.77 -1.53 -7.91
CA LEU A 152 -30.43 -0.89 -9.19
C LEU A 152 -29.85 -1.88 -10.20
N PHE A 153 -28.89 -2.71 -9.78
CA PHE A 153 -28.30 -3.75 -10.65
C PHE A 153 -29.27 -4.89 -10.95
N ALA A 154 -30.15 -5.27 -10.01
CA ALA A 154 -31.20 -6.25 -10.24
C ALA A 154 -32.26 -5.75 -11.24
N ARG A 155 -32.55 -4.45 -11.26
CA ARG A 155 -33.41 -3.82 -12.27
C ARG A 155 -32.76 -3.71 -13.65
N LEU A 156 -31.43 -3.60 -13.70
CA LEU A 156 -30.67 -3.56 -14.94
C LEU A 156 -30.48 -4.95 -15.56
N GLY A 157 -30.53 -6.02 -14.76
CA GLY A 157 -30.32 -7.39 -15.23
C GLY A 157 -28.87 -7.67 -15.65
N PRO A 158 -28.52 -8.92 -15.98
CA PRO A 158 -27.22 -9.22 -16.60
C PRO A 158 -27.15 -8.51 -17.97
N PRO A 159 -26.01 -7.88 -18.32
CA PRO A 159 -25.88 -7.21 -19.60
C PRO A 159 -26.08 -8.21 -20.74
N GLN A 160 -26.96 -7.88 -21.68
CA GLN A 160 -27.19 -8.71 -22.86
C GLN A 160 -26.01 -8.51 -23.83
N LEU A 161 -25.79 -9.49 -24.72
CA LEU A 161 -24.71 -9.41 -25.72
C LEU A 161 -24.80 -8.12 -26.54
N ASP A 162 -26.02 -7.69 -26.86
CA ASP A 162 -26.30 -6.46 -27.59
C ASP A 162 -25.92 -5.20 -26.81
N ASP A 163 -26.04 -5.20 -25.48
CA ASP A 163 -25.62 -4.07 -24.62
C ASP A 163 -24.09 -3.93 -24.60
N VAL A 164 -23.39 -5.06 -24.64
CA VAL A 164 -21.93 -5.12 -24.70
C VAL A 164 -21.43 -4.67 -26.08
N GLU A 165 -22.11 -5.07 -27.15
CA GLU A 165 -21.79 -4.65 -28.52
C GLU A 165 -22.07 -3.15 -28.73
N TRP A 166 -23.20 -2.65 -28.21
CA TRP A 166 -23.55 -1.23 -28.22
C TRP A 166 -22.54 -0.40 -27.42
N ALA A 167 -22.14 -0.85 -26.22
CA ALA A 167 -21.12 -0.19 -25.43
C ALA A 167 -19.77 -0.17 -26.17
N LYS A 168 -19.36 -1.26 -26.83
CA LYS A 168 -18.15 -1.30 -27.67
C LYS A 168 -18.25 -0.29 -28.82
N GLU A 169 -19.38 -0.20 -29.51
CA GLU A 169 -19.55 0.76 -30.61
C GLU A 169 -19.53 2.22 -30.12
N VAL A 170 -20.13 2.51 -28.97
CA VAL A 170 -20.07 3.85 -28.35
C VAL A 170 -18.64 4.22 -27.95
N LEU A 171 -17.88 3.29 -27.36
CA LEU A 171 -16.48 3.48 -26.97
C LEU A 171 -15.56 3.69 -28.20
N ILE A 172 -15.81 2.95 -29.29
CA ILE A 172 -15.09 3.13 -30.57
C ILE A 172 -15.43 4.49 -31.19
N ARG A 173 -16.70 4.92 -31.15
CA ARG A 173 -17.14 6.21 -31.72
C ARG A 173 -16.68 7.43 -30.93
N THR A 174 -16.61 7.32 -29.61
CA THR A 174 -16.21 8.44 -28.74
C THR A 174 -14.70 8.58 -28.61
N GLY A 175 -13.93 7.55 -28.99
CA GLY A 175 -12.47 7.54 -28.85
C GLY A 175 -11.99 7.46 -27.40
N GLU A 176 -12.93 7.45 -26.44
CA GLU A 176 -12.69 7.26 -25.02
C GLU A 176 -12.82 5.78 -24.72
N VAL A 177 -11.85 4.95 -25.10
CA VAL A 177 -11.74 3.64 -24.46
C VAL A 177 -11.36 3.93 -23.01
N PRO A 178 -12.22 3.67 -22.01
CA PRO A 178 -11.80 3.78 -20.63
C PRO A 178 -10.61 2.86 -20.51
N ILE A 179 -9.46 3.42 -20.14
CA ILE A 179 -8.33 2.64 -19.69
C ILE A 179 -8.88 1.91 -18.47
N VAL A 180 -9.34 0.67 -18.66
CA VAL A 180 -9.66 -0.21 -17.55
C VAL A 180 -8.34 -0.29 -16.80
N PRO A 181 -8.23 0.29 -15.60
CA PRO A 181 -6.99 0.16 -14.86
C PRO A 181 -6.71 -1.33 -14.78
N GLN A 182 -5.55 -1.73 -15.29
CA GLN A 182 -5.11 -3.11 -15.23
C GLN A 182 -5.39 -3.61 -13.81
N SER A 183 -6.02 -4.78 -13.72
CA SER A 183 -6.24 -5.42 -12.42
C SER A 183 -4.92 -5.37 -11.68
N PRO A 184 -4.86 -4.88 -10.42
CA PRO A 184 -3.60 -4.76 -9.69
C PRO A 184 -2.83 -6.08 -9.52
N TYR A 185 -3.41 -7.19 -9.99
CA TYR A 185 -2.98 -8.57 -9.88
C TYR A 185 -3.07 -9.31 -11.21
N GLU A 186 -2.81 -8.61 -12.31
CA GLU A 186 -2.82 -9.19 -13.65
C GLU A 186 -1.86 -10.37 -13.79
N SER A 187 -0.75 -10.36 -13.03
CA SER A 187 0.21 -11.47 -12.85
C SER A 187 -0.42 -12.78 -12.38
N LEU A 188 -1.53 -12.74 -11.67
CA LEU A 188 -2.24 -13.94 -11.21
C LEU A 188 -3.20 -14.50 -12.28
N HIS A 189 -3.50 -13.75 -13.35
CA HIS A 189 -4.33 -14.23 -14.45
C HIS A 189 -3.54 -15.18 -15.36
N GLY A 190 -4.03 -16.42 -15.52
CA GLY A 190 -3.43 -17.43 -16.39
C GLY A 190 -2.37 -18.29 -15.73
N GLU A 191 -1.32 -17.71 -15.13
CA GLU A 191 -0.19 -18.51 -14.60
C GLU A 191 -0.48 -19.16 -13.23
N ALA A 192 -1.15 -18.46 -12.32
CA ALA A 192 -1.49 -19.04 -11.01
C ALA A 192 -2.56 -20.14 -11.08
N GLU A 193 -3.31 -20.21 -12.18
CA GLU A 193 -4.30 -21.27 -12.43
C GLU A 193 -3.65 -22.55 -13.01
N THR A 194 -2.45 -22.45 -13.60
CA THR A 194 -1.73 -23.58 -14.24
C THR A 194 -0.71 -24.26 -13.32
N ILE A 195 -0.34 -23.65 -12.19
CA ILE A 195 0.53 -24.28 -11.20
C ILE A 195 -0.16 -25.54 -10.62
N GLY A 196 0.48 -26.70 -10.73
CA GLY A 196 -0.09 -27.97 -10.27
C GLY A 196 -0.16 -28.10 -8.74
N ASP A 197 0.81 -27.54 -8.02
CA ASP A 197 0.87 -27.62 -6.55
C ASP A 197 0.03 -26.51 -5.88
N HIS A 198 -0.86 -26.91 -4.98
CA HIS A 198 -1.78 -25.96 -4.33
C HIS A 198 -1.07 -25.01 -3.35
N HIS A 199 0.04 -25.44 -2.71
CA HIS A 199 0.79 -24.60 -1.79
C HIS A 199 1.65 -23.58 -2.52
N ASP A 200 2.21 -23.93 -3.68
CA ASP A 200 2.91 -22.99 -4.55
C ASP A 200 1.94 -21.93 -5.10
N ARG A 201 0.72 -22.32 -5.47
CA ARG A 201 -0.36 -21.39 -5.83
C ARG A 201 -0.73 -20.45 -4.70
N LEU A 202 -0.88 -20.98 -3.49
CA LEU A 202 -1.14 -20.18 -2.29
C LEU A 202 -0.01 -19.18 -2.07
N ARG A 203 1.25 -19.61 -2.15
CA ARG A 203 2.43 -18.76 -1.95
C ARG A 203 2.48 -17.64 -2.97
N SER A 204 2.30 -17.94 -4.25
CA SER A 204 2.23 -16.95 -5.33
C SER A 204 1.10 -15.94 -5.10
N THR A 205 -0.10 -16.42 -4.75
CA THR A 205 -1.25 -15.57 -4.42
C THR A 205 -0.95 -14.63 -3.24
N ILE A 206 -0.31 -15.13 -2.18
CA ILE A 206 0.09 -14.29 -1.04
C ILE A 206 1.11 -13.23 -1.46
N THR A 207 2.15 -13.61 -2.21
CA THR A 207 3.20 -12.68 -2.65
C THR A 207 2.62 -11.51 -3.43
N GLU A 208 1.73 -11.79 -4.39
CA GLU A 208 1.12 -10.77 -5.25
C GLU A 208 0.13 -9.86 -4.50
N LEU A 209 -0.74 -10.44 -3.67
CA LEU A 209 -1.84 -9.68 -3.03
C LEU A 209 -1.40 -8.94 -1.77
N SER A 210 -0.43 -9.48 -1.02
CA SER A 210 -0.12 -9.03 0.35
C SER A 210 0.34 -7.58 0.41
N ARG A 211 1.26 -7.14 -0.46
CA ARG A 211 1.84 -5.78 -0.40
C ARG A 211 0.77 -4.69 -0.44
N VAL A 212 -0.18 -4.81 -1.35
CA VAL A 212 -1.24 -3.82 -1.55
C VAL A 212 -2.28 -3.92 -0.44
N ALA A 213 -2.68 -5.13 -0.04
CA ALA A 213 -3.60 -5.36 1.07
C ALA A 213 -3.04 -4.80 2.40
N VAL A 214 -1.78 -5.08 2.71
CA VAL A 214 -1.06 -4.52 3.86
C VAL A 214 -1.01 -3.00 3.79
N GLY A 215 -0.72 -2.43 2.61
CA GLY A 215 -0.75 -0.99 2.39
C GLY A 215 -2.11 -0.36 2.70
N GLN A 216 -3.20 -1.03 2.31
CA GLN A 216 -4.57 -0.60 2.61
C GLN A 216 -4.85 -0.63 4.11
N LEU A 217 -4.60 -1.76 4.78
CA LEU A 217 -4.86 -1.90 6.22
C LEU A 217 -3.97 -0.96 7.07
N LYS A 218 -2.73 -0.71 6.64
CA LYS A 218 -1.83 0.30 7.26
C LYS A 218 -2.41 1.73 7.18
N ARG A 219 -3.14 2.05 6.11
CA ARG A 219 -3.81 3.35 5.95
C ARG A 219 -5.06 3.43 6.83
N ASN A 220 -5.90 2.41 6.81
CA ASN A 220 -7.14 2.39 7.61
C ASN A 220 -6.87 2.57 9.11
N VAL A 221 -5.90 1.82 9.66
CA VAL A 221 -5.52 1.96 11.08
C VAL A 221 -4.89 3.32 11.38
N ALA A 222 -4.08 3.88 10.47
CA ALA A 222 -3.53 5.22 10.65
C ALA A 222 -4.63 6.28 10.73
N THR A 223 -5.56 6.27 9.76
CA THR A 223 -6.73 7.16 9.74
C THR A 223 -7.55 7.03 11.02
N ARG A 224 -7.72 5.79 11.51
CA ARG A 224 -8.43 5.56 12.77
C ARG A 224 -7.70 6.15 13.96
N LEU A 225 -6.39 5.96 14.08
CA LEU A 225 -5.62 6.52 15.19
C LEU A 225 -5.58 8.05 15.14
N GLU A 226 -5.53 8.63 13.95
CA GLU A 226 -5.61 10.07 13.73
C GLU A 226 -6.94 10.66 14.19
N SER A 227 -8.06 9.98 13.91
CA SER A 227 -9.38 10.46 14.32
C SER A 227 -9.59 10.48 15.84
N LEU A 228 -8.82 9.69 16.60
CA LEU A 228 -8.88 9.67 18.07
C LEU A 228 -8.10 10.81 18.72
N LEU A 229 -7.13 11.42 18.03
CA LEU A 229 -6.25 12.45 18.61
C LEU A 229 -7.00 13.64 19.25
N PRO A 230 -8.02 14.24 18.61
CA PRO A 230 -8.73 15.38 19.18
C PRO A 230 -9.47 15.03 20.49
N GLU A 231 -10.13 13.87 20.54
CA GLU A 231 -10.87 13.42 21.73
C GLU A 231 -9.93 13.13 22.90
N LEU A 232 -8.79 12.52 22.58
CA LEU A 232 -7.80 12.12 23.56
C LEU A 232 -7.00 13.30 24.14
N ARG A 233 -6.70 14.34 23.35
CA ARG A 233 -6.01 15.55 23.83
C ARG A 233 -6.85 16.40 24.79
N ASN A 234 -8.17 16.42 24.60
CA ASN A 234 -9.08 17.24 25.41
C ASN A 234 -9.44 16.60 26.76
N THR A 235 -9.06 15.34 26.98
CA THR A 235 -9.42 14.59 28.19
C THR A 235 -8.26 14.63 29.19
N SER A 236 -8.49 15.28 30.34
CA SER A 236 -7.46 15.48 31.37
C SER A 236 -7.18 14.24 32.25
N SER A 237 -7.95 13.16 32.10
CA SER A 237 -7.79 11.91 32.85
C SER A 237 -7.43 10.76 31.92
N ASN A 238 -6.43 9.96 32.30
CA ASN A 238 -6.02 8.74 31.58
C ASN A 238 -7.03 7.58 31.69
N ASN A 239 -8.22 7.80 32.25
CA ASN A 239 -9.23 6.75 32.41
C ASN A 239 -10.19 6.78 31.22
N TYR A 240 -9.98 5.86 30.27
CA TYR A 240 -10.75 5.77 29.03
C TYR A 240 -11.59 4.50 28.99
N GLU A 241 -12.85 4.64 28.60
CA GLU A 241 -13.69 3.49 28.31
C GLU A 241 -13.43 3.02 26.86
N MET A 242 -12.74 1.89 26.67
CA MET A 242 -12.37 1.39 25.33
C MET A 242 -13.56 1.22 24.39
N ALA A 243 -14.72 0.83 24.92
CA ALA A 243 -15.95 0.68 24.13
C ALA A 243 -16.44 2.00 23.51
N ARG A 244 -16.08 3.14 24.10
CA ARG A 244 -16.37 4.47 23.56
C ARG A 244 -15.30 4.94 22.59
N LEU A 245 -14.04 4.69 22.91
CA LEU A 245 -12.91 5.12 22.08
C LEU A 245 -12.87 4.35 20.75
N ILE A 246 -13.07 3.03 20.80
CA ILE A 246 -13.17 2.17 19.61
C ILE A 246 -14.39 1.27 19.73
N PRO A 247 -15.56 1.78 19.32
CA PRO A 247 -16.78 0.98 19.26
C PRO A 247 -16.62 -0.17 18.26
N LYS A 248 -17.05 -1.37 18.64
CA LYS A 248 -17.07 -2.55 17.75
C LYS A 248 -17.85 -2.32 16.46
N ALA A 249 -18.82 -1.40 16.48
CA ALA A 249 -19.61 -1.01 15.30
C ALA A 249 -18.77 -0.34 14.20
N MET A 250 -17.57 0.14 14.53
CA MET A 250 -16.67 0.81 13.58
C MET A 250 -15.55 -0.12 13.08
N ASP A 251 -15.54 -1.40 13.49
CA ASP A 251 -14.49 -2.35 13.08
C ASP A 251 -14.44 -2.51 11.55
N ASP A 252 -15.57 -2.38 10.85
CA ASP A 252 -15.64 -2.51 9.40
C ASP A 252 -14.85 -1.42 8.64
N GLU A 253 -14.67 -0.24 9.24
CA GLU A 253 -13.82 0.83 8.69
C GLU A 253 -12.35 0.39 8.62
N LEU A 254 -11.91 -0.49 9.53
CA LEU A 254 -10.52 -0.97 9.60
C LEU A 254 -10.16 -1.85 8.40
N VAL A 255 -11.15 -2.44 7.73
CA VAL A 255 -10.99 -3.33 6.58
C VAL A 255 -11.55 -2.74 5.29
N GLU A 256 -11.88 -1.45 5.27
CA GLU A 256 -12.33 -0.79 4.04
C GLU A 256 -11.32 -1.00 2.91
N GLY A 257 -11.82 -1.45 1.75
CA GLY A 257 -11.00 -1.78 0.58
C GLY A 257 -10.33 -3.15 0.61
N LEU A 258 -10.54 -4.00 1.63
CA LEU A 258 -9.97 -5.35 1.70
C LEU A 258 -10.67 -6.37 0.78
N THR A 259 -11.98 -6.20 0.55
CA THR A 259 -12.83 -7.16 -0.19
C THR A 259 -12.27 -7.59 -1.56
N PRO A 260 -11.76 -6.68 -2.42
CA PRO A 260 -11.20 -7.08 -3.71
C PRO A 260 -10.04 -8.09 -3.59
N PHE A 261 -9.21 -7.97 -2.55
CA PHE A 261 -8.04 -8.83 -2.34
C PHE A 261 -8.44 -10.23 -1.90
N VAL A 262 -9.36 -10.33 -0.94
CA VAL A 262 -9.88 -11.64 -0.51
C VAL A 262 -10.73 -12.29 -1.60
N ALA A 263 -11.50 -11.53 -2.37
CA ALA A 263 -12.26 -12.05 -3.50
C ALA A 263 -11.33 -12.58 -4.60
N ALA A 264 -10.23 -11.87 -4.89
CA ALA A 264 -9.21 -12.33 -5.82
C ALA A 264 -8.56 -13.64 -5.32
N ALA A 265 -8.12 -13.68 -4.07
CA ALA A 265 -7.52 -14.88 -3.46
C ALA A 265 -8.44 -16.10 -3.54
N ALA A 266 -9.73 -15.93 -3.20
CA ALA A 266 -10.71 -17.01 -3.29
C ALA A 266 -10.97 -17.44 -4.74
N LYS A 267 -11.00 -16.49 -5.68
CA LYS A 267 -11.11 -16.81 -7.11
C LYS A 267 -9.92 -17.65 -7.58
N PHE A 268 -8.70 -17.30 -7.18
CA PHE A 268 -7.51 -18.07 -7.54
C PHE A 268 -7.48 -19.45 -6.91
N GLY A 269 -7.87 -19.59 -5.64
CA GLY A 269 -8.06 -20.89 -5.00
C GLY A 269 -9.09 -21.76 -5.73
N ALA A 270 -10.15 -21.14 -6.26
CA ALA A 270 -11.23 -21.79 -6.98
C ALA A 270 -10.98 -21.94 -8.50
N CYS A 271 -9.74 -21.82 -8.97
CA CYS A 271 -9.38 -21.92 -10.40
C CYS A 271 -10.22 -21.01 -11.30
N GLY A 272 -10.38 -19.74 -10.91
CA GLY A 272 -11.07 -18.71 -11.69
C GLY A 272 -12.57 -18.57 -11.38
N ILE A 273 -13.16 -19.48 -10.59
CA ILE A 273 -14.56 -19.42 -10.18
C ILE A 273 -14.74 -18.37 -9.09
N LYS A 274 -15.73 -17.48 -9.23
CA LYS A 274 -16.05 -16.47 -8.20
C LYS A 274 -16.73 -17.15 -7.00
N ILE A 275 -16.24 -16.86 -5.80
CA ILE A 275 -16.75 -17.40 -4.53
C ILE A 275 -17.22 -16.25 -3.64
N ASN A 276 -18.27 -16.47 -2.84
CA ASN A 276 -18.69 -15.51 -1.83
C ASN A 276 -17.68 -15.47 -0.67
N VAL A 277 -17.14 -14.28 -0.40
CA VAL A 277 -16.12 -14.03 0.63
C VAL A 277 -16.61 -13.12 1.76
N ASP A 278 -17.89 -12.77 1.84
CA ASP A 278 -18.43 -11.74 2.75
C ASP A 278 -18.07 -11.97 4.24
N GLY A 279 -17.95 -13.23 4.66
CA GLY A 279 -17.57 -13.60 6.02
C GLY A 279 -16.13 -13.24 6.40
N ILE A 280 -15.21 -13.19 5.42
CA ILE A 280 -13.79 -13.01 5.67
C ILE A 280 -13.47 -11.56 6.10
N PRO A 281 -13.87 -10.50 5.36
CA PRO A 281 -13.67 -9.12 5.83
C PRO A 281 -14.28 -8.88 7.21
N SER A 282 -15.47 -9.45 7.47
CA SER A 282 -16.15 -9.33 8.76
C SER A 282 -15.40 -10.02 9.91
N LYS A 283 -14.69 -11.11 9.62
CA LYS A 283 -13.81 -11.77 10.60
C LYS A 283 -12.56 -10.93 10.84
N VAL A 284 -11.94 -10.45 9.77
CA VAL A 284 -10.73 -9.62 9.83
C VAL A 284 -11.00 -8.30 10.55
N SER A 285 -12.16 -7.67 10.34
CA SER A 285 -12.54 -6.43 11.01
C SER A 285 -12.54 -6.61 12.53
N ARG A 286 -13.17 -7.68 13.02
CA ARG A 286 -13.15 -8.04 14.45
C ARG A 286 -11.73 -8.31 14.95
N THR A 287 -10.92 -9.06 14.21
CA THR A 287 -9.53 -9.36 14.60
C THR A 287 -8.69 -8.08 14.74
N ILE A 288 -8.76 -7.16 13.77
CA ILE A 288 -8.03 -5.89 13.83
C ILE A 288 -8.58 -5.02 14.95
N GLY A 289 -9.91 -4.94 15.09
CA GLY A 289 -10.56 -4.17 16.14
C GLY A 289 -10.18 -4.66 17.54
N ASP A 290 -10.21 -5.96 17.78
CA ASP A 290 -9.83 -6.57 19.08
C ASP A 290 -8.34 -6.34 19.36
N TRP A 291 -7.47 -6.57 18.36
CA TRP A 291 -6.04 -6.26 18.48
C TRP A 291 -5.80 -4.79 18.85
N LEU A 292 -6.49 -3.87 18.17
CA LEU A 292 -6.31 -2.43 18.39
C LEU A 292 -6.80 -2.01 19.77
N ARG A 293 -7.94 -2.53 20.23
CA ARG A 293 -8.47 -2.30 21.58
C ARG A 293 -7.52 -2.83 22.64
N ASP A 294 -7.03 -4.05 22.50
CA ASP A 294 -6.09 -4.67 23.45
C ASP A 294 -4.80 -3.86 23.55
N ARG A 295 -4.28 -3.37 22.42
CA ARG A 295 -3.06 -2.55 22.41
C ARG A 295 -3.26 -1.14 22.93
N LEU A 296 -4.40 -0.52 22.65
CA LEU A 296 -4.70 0.79 23.22
C LEU A 296 -4.92 0.70 24.72
N GLN A 297 -5.62 -0.31 25.23
CA GLN A 297 -5.74 -0.52 26.67
C GLN A 297 -4.35 -0.65 27.31
N ALA A 298 -3.50 -1.52 26.76
CA ALA A 298 -2.16 -1.75 27.30
C ALA A 298 -1.27 -0.49 27.30
N HIS A 299 -1.35 0.36 26.28
CA HIS A 299 -0.50 1.55 26.15
C HIS A 299 -1.10 2.82 26.76
N LEU A 300 -2.42 2.93 26.91
CA LEU A 300 -3.10 4.11 27.47
C LEU A 300 -3.09 4.15 29.00
N ASP A 301 -2.82 3.03 29.66
CA ASP A 301 -2.70 2.93 31.12
C ASP A 301 -1.36 3.48 31.67
N ASP A 302 -0.38 3.82 30.82
CA ASP A 302 0.95 4.33 31.20
C ASP A 302 0.97 5.87 31.41
N ASP A 303 1.80 6.44 32.30
CA ASP A 303 1.88 7.91 32.54
C ASP A 303 2.60 8.75 31.43
N VAL A 304 2.54 8.32 30.16
CA VAL A 304 3.22 8.94 29.01
C VAL A 304 2.29 9.86 28.19
N ALA A 305 2.81 10.84 27.44
CA ALA A 305 1.97 11.65 26.54
C ALA A 305 1.20 10.80 25.49
N ILE A 306 -0.08 11.11 25.27
CA ILE A 306 -0.99 10.29 24.46
C ILE A 306 -0.51 10.05 23.02
N GLU A 307 0.13 11.04 22.40
CA GLU A 307 0.66 10.95 21.04
C GLU A 307 1.78 9.92 20.92
N VAL A 308 2.62 9.81 21.96
CA VAL A 308 3.69 8.81 22.01
C VAL A 308 3.09 7.41 22.07
N ARG A 309 2.03 7.23 22.86
CA ARG A 309 1.30 5.96 22.99
C ARG A 309 0.66 5.51 21.67
N LEU A 310 -0.07 6.41 20.99
CA LEU A 310 -0.68 6.09 19.69
C LEU A 310 0.37 5.76 18.61
N ARG A 311 1.51 6.47 18.62
CA ARG A 311 2.64 6.14 17.74
C ARG A 311 3.24 4.77 18.07
N ALA A 312 3.32 4.38 19.34
CA ALA A 312 3.80 3.06 19.75
C ALA A 312 2.89 1.94 19.22
N VAL A 313 1.57 2.06 19.42
CA VAL A 313 0.55 1.14 18.88
C VAL A 313 0.71 0.99 17.36
N TYR A 314 0.85 2.11 16.64
CA TYR A 314 1.02 2.06 15.19
C TYR A 314 2.36 1.47 14.72
N ARG A 315 3.43 1.68 15.48
CA ARG A 315 4.72 1.06 15.19
C ARG A 315 4.63 -0.46 15.33
N GLU A 316 3.95 -0.94 16.37
CA GLU A 316 3.68 -2.38 16.54
C GLU A 316 2.84 -2.92 15.38
N TRP A 317 1.75 -2.22 15.03
CA TRP A 317 0.90 -2.55 13.88
C TRP A 317 1.72 -2.76 12.61
N LYS A 318 2.58 -1.79 12.27
CA LYS A 318 3.41 -1.80 11.07
C LYS A 318 4.48 -2.89 11.06
N ARG A 319 4.98 -3.29 12.24
CA ARG A 319 6.13 -4.19 12.35
C ARG A 319 5.75 -5.64 12.14
N SER A 320 4.55 -6.06 12.56
CA SER A 320 4.21 -7.49 12.58
C SER A 320 2.73 -7.79 12.40
N ALA A 321 1.84 -7.09 13.10
CA ALA A 321 0.43 -7.48 13.16
C ALA A 321 -0.27 -7.40 11.80
N VAL A 322 -0.04 -6.34 11.04
CA VAL A 322 -0.71 -6.13 9.75
C VAL A 322 -0.33 -7.15 8.69
N ASP A 323 0.95 -7.51 8.62
CA ASP A 323 1.47 -8.47 7.64
C ASP A 323 0.89 -9.87 7.92
N LEU A 324 0.87 -10.29 9.19
CA LEU A 324 0.25 -11.56 9.58
C LEU A 324 -1.26 -11.59 9.29
N ILE A 325 -2.00 -10.56 9.71
CA ILE A 325 -3.47 -10.52 9.51
C ILE A 325 -3.84 -10.47 8.02
N ALA A 326 -3.13 -9.70 7.21
CA ALA A 326 -3.38 -9.61 5.78
C ALA A 326 -3.11 -10.94 5.08
N THR A 327 -1.97 -11.57 5.36
CA THR A 327 -1.59 -12.84 4.75
C THR A 327 -2.48 -14.00 5.19
N ASP A 328 -2.94 -14.00 6.45
CA ASP A 328 -3.92 -14.98 6.95
C ASP A 328 -5.29 -14.80 6.29
N ALA A 329 -5.76 -13.56 6.08
CA ALA A 329 -6.99 -13.29 5.36
C ALA A 329 -6.96 -13.78 3.90
N ILE A 330 -5.81 -13.57 3.23
CA ILE A 330 -5.58 -14.05 1.85
C ILE A 330 -5.54 -15.58 1.83
N ALA A 331 -4.85 -16.21 2.78
CA ALA A 331 -4.75 -17.66 2.86
C ALA A 331 -6.11 -18.33 3.16
N GLU A 332 -6.89 -17.75 4.08
CA GLU A 332 -8.25 -18.21 4.39
C GLU A 332 -9.16 -18.11 3.16
N ALA A 333 -9.09 -17.00 2.42
CA ALA A 333 -9.87 -16.81 1.20
C ALA A 333 -9.47 -17.82 0.11
N PHE A 334 -8.17 -18.02 -0.10
CA PHE A 334 -7.67 -19.01 -1.05
C PHE A 334 -8.14 -20.43 -0.68
N ALA A 335 -7.99 -20.83 0.58
CA ALA A 335 -8.43 -22.13 1.07
C ALA A 335 -9.95 -22.32 0.94
N LEU A 336 -10.74 -21.28 1.21
CA LEU A 336 -12.18 -21.28 0.98
C LEU A 336 -12.51 -21.52 -0.50
N GLY A 337 -11.79 -20.84 -1.40
CA GLY A 337 -11.93 -21.02 -2.84
C GLY A 337 -11.65 -22.45 -3.29
N LEU A 338 -10.52 -23.00 -2.85
CA LEU A 338 -10.13 -24.37 -3.12
C LEU A 338 -11.14 -25.38 -2.58
N TYR A 339 -11.61 -25.20 -1.35
CA TYR A 339 -12.61 -26.07 -0.75
C TYR A 339 -13.97 -26.02 -1.48
N ALA A 340 -14.35 -24.84 -2.00
CA ALA A 340 -15.62 -24.66 -2.68
C ALA A 340 -15.74 -25.47 -3.97
N THR A 341 -14.63 -25.72 -4.68
CA THR A 341 -14.62 -26.50 -5.94
C THR A 341 -14.72 -28.02 -5.73
N ILE A 342 -14.49 -28.51 -4.52
CA ILE A 342 -14.59 -29.93 -4.20
C ILE A 342 -16.06 -30.39 -4.30
N PRO A 343 -16.38 -31.50 -5.00
CA PRO A 343 -17.75 -32.02 -5.06
C PRO A 343 -18.33 -32.35 -3.68
N GLN A 344 -19.66 -32.25 -3.52
CA GLN A 344 -20.33 -32.49 -2.23
C GLN A 344 -20.14 -33.91 -1.68
N ASN A 345 -19.98 -34.89 -2.58
CA ASN A 345 -19.67 -36.29 -2.27
C ASN A 345 -18.16 -36.61 -2.32
N GLY A 346 -17.32 -35.58 -2.48
CA GLY A 346 -15.87 -35.71 -2.55
C GLY A 346 -15.25 -36.14 -1.22
N GLN A 347 -14.17 -36.91 -1.32
CA GLN A 347 -13.28 -37.19 -0.19
C GLN A 347 -12.20 -36.10 -0.12
N ILE A 348 -11.92 -35.64 1.08
CA ILE A 348 -10.96 -34.58 1.39
C ILE A 348 -9.83 -35.10 2.27
N LYS A 349 -8.64 -34.53 2.11
CA LYS A 349 -7.50 -34.71 3.01
C LYS A 349 -7.00 -33.33 3.46
N TRP A 350 -6.46 -33.25 4.67
CA TRP A 350 -5.73 -32.08 5.12
C TRP A 350 -4.30 -32.18 4.59
N GLU A 351 -3.88 -31.20 3.82
CA GLU A 351 -2.53 -31.15 3.27
C GLU A 351 -1.75 -30.08 4.01
N THR A 352 -0.62 -30.51 4.60
CA THR A 352 0.27 -29.65 5.35
C THR A 352 1.35 -29.11 4.42
N PRO A 353 1.77 -27.85 4.56
CA PRO A 353 2.78 -27.30 3.69
C PRO A 353 4.15 -27.92 4.01
N ALA A 354 5.07 -27.91 3.06
CA ALA A 354 6.37 -28.58 3.18
C ALA A 354 7.29 -27.98 4.27
N ASP A 355 7.10 -26.71 4.58
CA ASP A 355 7.79 -25.96 5.64
C ASP A 355 7.27 -26.26 7.05
N GLY A 356 6.16 -27.00 7.17
CA GLY A 356 5.66 -27.55 8.43
C GLY A 356 4.32 -26.99 8.91
N CYS A 357 3.82 -27.55 10.01
CA CYS A 357 2.52 -27.16 10.57
C CYS A 357 2.63 -25.95 11.50
N CYS A 358 1.58 -25.12 11.55
CA CYS A 358 1.50 -23.98 12.48
C CYS A 358 1.25 -24.37 13.95
N GLY A 359 1.15 -25.67 14.27
CA GLY A 359 0.93 -26.18 15.63
C GLY A 359 0.35 -27.60 15.66
N ASP A 360 0.14 -28.13 16.87
CA ASP A 360 -0.27 -29.53 17.09
C ASP A 360 -1.62 -29.88 16.46
N ALA A 361 -2.59 -28.97 16.53
CA ALA A 361 -3.91 -29.17 15.93
C ALA A 361 -3.83 -29.28 14.38
N CYS A 362 -2.96 -28.48 13.76
CA CYS A 362 -2.68 -28.53 12.33
C CYS A 362 -2.00 -29.85 11.95
N TYR A 363 -1.02 -30.29 12.75
CA TYR A 363 -0.35 -31.58 12.57
C TYR A 363 -1.30 -32.77 12.72
N ALA A 364 -2.17 -32.75 13.75
CA ALA A 364 -3.19 -33.77 13.97
C ALA A 364 -4.19 -33.86 12.80
N ASN A 365 -4.54 -32.73 12.18
CA ASN A 365 -5.37 -32.73 10.99
C ASN A 365 -4.67 -33.40 9.80
N GLY A 366 -3.38 -33.13 9.59
CA GLY A 366 -2.56 -33.76 8.54
C GLY A 366 -2.46 -35.29 8.69
N LEU A 367 -2.51 -35.81 9.92
CA LEU A 367 -2.51 -37.24 10.20
C LEU A 367 -3.90 -37.90 10.09
N ALA A 368 -4.96 -37.12 9.92
CA ALA A 368 -6.31 -37.65 9.88
C ALA A 368 -6.53 -38.52 8.62
N PRO A 369 -7.32 -39.59 8.71
CA PRO A 369 -7.74 -40.32 7.52
C PRO A 369 -8.56 -39.42 6.60
N LYS A 370 -8.70 -39.83 5.32
CA LYS A 370 -9.57 -39.17 4.34
C LYS A 370 -10.99 -39.01 4.92
N ARG A 371 -11.60 -37.84 4.71
CA ARG A 371 -12.92 -37.49 5.26
C ARG A 371 -13.89 -37.12 4.14
N GLY A 372 -15.18 -37.17 4.40
CA GLY A 372 -16.17 -36.59 3.47
C GLY A 372 -16.14 -35.06 3.54
N LYS A 373 -16.41 -34.38 2.42
CA LYS A 373 -16.64 -32.92 2.43
C LYS A 373 -17.72 -32.55 3.47
N GLY A 374 -17.45 -31.54 4.28
CA GLY A 374 -18.33 -31.09 5.37
C GLY A 374 -18.15 -31.83 6.70
N GLN A 375 -17.26 -32.82 6.78
CA GLN A 375 -16.87 -33.42 8.06
C GLN A 375 -15.72 -32.65 8.70
N GLU A 376 -15.79 -32.46 10.01
CA GLU A 376 -14.72 -31.83 10.77
C GLU A 376 -13.46 -32.72 10.83
N PHE A 377 -12.30 -32.07 10.81
CA PHE A 377 -11.02 -32.67 11.14
C PHE A 377 -10.84 -32.78 12.67
N PRO A 378 -9.82 -33.50 13.17
CA PRO A 378 -9.60 -33.65 14.61
C PRO A 378 -9.57 -32.34 15.42
N SER A 379 -9.14 -31.23 14.82
CA SER A 379 -9.18 -29.91 15.44
C SER A 379 -10.58 -29.28 15.55
N GLY A 380 -11.64 -29.94 15.06
CA GLY A 380 -12.99 -29.39 14.93
C GLY A 380 -13.16 -28.42 13.74
N HIS A 381 -12.10 -28.18 12.97
CA HIS A 381 -12.17 -27.26 11.83
C HIS A 381 -12.59 -28.01 10.56
N LEU A 382 -13.38 -27.35 9.72
CA LEU A 382 -13.75 -27.83 8.38
C LEU A 382 -12.71 -27.44 7.32
N LEU A 383 -12.11 -26.25 7.48
CA LEU A 383 -11.11 -25.68 6.60
C LEU A 383 -10.05 -24.93 7.44
N PRO A 384 -8.82 -24.76 6.90
CA PRO A 384 -7.83 -23.85 7.44
C PRO A 384 -8.27 -22.38 7.27
N PRO A 385 -7.66 -21.44 8.00
CA PRO A 385 -6.57 -21.61 8.96
C PRO A 385 -7.03 -22.14 10.34
N VAL A 386 -6.21 -22.96 10.99
CA VAL A 386 -6.44 -23.43 12.38
C VAL A 386 -5.99 -22.38 13.42
N GLY A 387 -5.06 -21.52 13.01
CA GLY A 387 -4.52 -20.45 13.83
C GLY A 387 -3.69 -19.48 12.99
N PRO A 388 -3.13 -18.44 13.62
CA PRO A 388 -2.33 -17.44 12.92
C PRO A 388 -1.15 -18.09 12.18
N GLY A 389 -0.90 -17.67 10.94
CA GLY A 389 0.20 -18.19 10.12
C GLY A 389 -0.02 -19.60 9.56
N CYS A 390 -1.20 -20.20 9.71
CA CYS A 390 -1.49 -21.50 9.11
C CYS A 390 -1.52 -21.41 7.57
N ARG A 391 -0.75 -22.27 6.89
CA ARG A 391 -0.70 -22.36 5.42
C ARG A 391 -1.15 -23.72 4.88
N SER A 392 -1.75 -24.55 5.74
CA SER A 392 -2.36 -25.80 5.29
C SER A 392 -3.54 -25.57 4.36
N LEU A 393 -3.88 -26.60 3.61
CA LEU A 393 -4.98 -26.63 2.66
C LEU A 393 -5.84 -27.87 2.88
N VAL A 394 -7.09 -27.78 2.43
CA VAL A 394 -7.97 -28.96 2.29
C VAL A 394 -8.13 -29.23 0.81
N VAL A 395 -7.67 -30.40 0.37
CA VAL A 395 -7.62 -30.79 -1.04
C VAL A 395 -8.39 -32.10 -1.26
N PRO A 396 -8.83 -32.39 -2.51
CA PRO A 396 -9.38 -33.69 -2.87
C PRO A 396 -8.41 -34.83 -2.54
N ALA A 397 -8.90 -35.90 -1.92
CA ALA A 397 -8.06 -37.01 -1.50
C ALA A 397 -7.66 -37.99 -2.63
N GLY A 398 -8.09 -37.71 -3.87
CA GLY A 398 -7.79 -38.47 -5.08
C GLY A 398 -6.88 -37.75 -6.07
N GLN A 399 -6.33 -36.59 -5.67
CA GLN A 399 -5.27 -35.88 -6.40
C GLN A 399 -3.90 -36.25 -5.84
#